data_AF-A0A516IP81-F1
#
_entry.id   AF-A0A516IP81-F1
#
_cell.length_a   1.000
_cell.length_b   1.000
_cell.length_c   1.000
_cell.angle_alpha   90.00
_cell.angle_beta   90.00
_cell.angle_gamma   90.00
#
_symmetry.space_group_name_H-M   'P 1'
#
loop_
_entity.id
_entity.type
_entity.pdbx_description
1 polymer ?
#
loop_
_entity_poly.entity_id
_entity_poly.type
_entity_poly.pdbx_seq_one_letter_code
_entity_poly.pdbx_strand_id
1 'polypeptide(L)' 'MDKAHVEALASKHASLHTLIDQEEHRPHPDTDLLARLKKAKLKIKDEMVGH' A
#
# COMPACT_ATOMS: atom_id res chain seq x y z
N MET A 1 12.05 9.11 15.35
CA MET A 1 10.96 9.03 14.35
C MET A 1 11.21 10.15 13.35
N ASP A 2 12.08 9.90 12.38
CA ASP A 2 12.42 10.87 11.35
C ASP A 2 11.18 11.19 10.52
N LYS A 3 10.74 12.45 10.53
CA LYS A 3 9.53 12.92 9.83
C LYS A 3 9.54 12.51 8.35
N ALA A 4 10.72 12.58 7.72
CA ALA A 4 10.97 12.15 6.35
C ALA A 4 10.72 10.64 6.12
N HIS A 5 10.97 9.79 7.11
CA HIS A 5 10.74 8.35 7.01
C HIS A 5 9.23 8.04 6.98
N VAL A 6 8.46 8.67 7.87
CA VAL A 6 7.00 8.55 7.90
C VAL A 6 6.38 9.12 6.63
N GLU A 7 6.86 10.26 6.12
CA GLU A 7 6.39 10.84 4.87
C GLU A 7 6.66 9.94 3.66
N ALA A 8 7.84 9.31 3.59
CA ALA A 8 8.15 8.35 2.54
C ALA A 8 7.27 7.09 2.61
N LEU A 9 7.01 6.57 3.81
CA LEU A 9 6.09 5.45 4.02
C LEU A 9 4.65 5.82 3.67
N ALA A 10 4.19 7.00 4.07
CA ALA A 10 2.85 7.50 3.76
C ALA A 10 2.64 7.68 2.25
N SER A 11 3.65 8.21 1.53
CA SER A 11 3.62 8.33 0.07
C SER A 11 3.51 6.96 -0.60
N LYS A 12 4.34 5.99 -0.18
CA LYS A 12 4.26 4.60 -0.68
C LYS A 12 2.89 3.96 -0.39
N HIS A 13 2.36 4.18 0.82
CA HIS A 13 1.04 3.68 1.21
C HIS A 13 -0.08 4.26 0.32
N ALA A 14 -0.03 5.57 0.02
CA ALA A 14 -0.96 6.21 -0.89
C ALA A 14 -0.87 5.63 -2.32
N SER A 15 0.34 5.45 -2.85
CA SER A 15 0.53 4.83 -4.17
C SER A 15 -0.02 3.40 -4.23
N LEU A 16 0.26 2.58 -3.21
CA LEU A 16 -0.28 1.22 -3.14
C LEU A 16 -1.81 1.22 -3.06
N HIS A 17 -2.40 2.20 -2.36
CA HIS A 17 -3.85 2.31 -2.29
C HIS A 17 -4.47 2.62 -3.66
N THR A 18 -3.88 3.57 -4.40
CA THR A 18 -4.32 3.89 -5.76
C THR A 18 -4.18 2.69 -6.70
N LEU A 19 -3.07 1.96 -6.63
CA LEU A 19 -2.86 0.74 -7.42
C LEU A 19 -3.89 -0.34 -7.13
N ILE A 20 -4.23 -0.55 -5.85
CA ILE A 20 -5.28 -1.49 -5.43
C ILE A 20 -6.63 -1.06 -6.00
N ASP A 21 -7.00 0.21 -5.81
CA ASP A 21 -8.28 0.75 -6.26
C ASP A 21 -8.45 0.65 -7.79
N GLN A 22 -7.39 0.98 -8.53
CA GLN A 22 -7.34 0.82 -9.98
C GLN A 22 -7.51 -0.64 -10.42
N GLU A 23 -6.85 -1.57 -9.73
CA GLU A 23 -6.96 -3.01 -10.05
C GLU A 23 -8.32 -3.57 -9.66
N GLU A 24 -8.92 -3.15 -8.54
CA GLU A 24 -10.28 -3.55 -8.13
C GLU A 24 -11.36 -3.02 -9.07
N HIS A 25 -11.13 -1.85 -9.69
CA HIS A 25 -12.02 -1.28 -10.69
C HIS A 25 -11.89 -1.92 -12.09
N ARG A 26 -10.90 -2.79 -12.32
CA ARG A 26 -10.76 -3.47 -13.61
C ARG A 26 -11.85 -4.54 -13.77
N PRO A 27 -12.36 -4.73 -15.01
CA PRO A 27 -13.34 -5.79 -15.29
C PRO A 27 -12.78 -7.21 -15.05
N HIS A 28 -11.46 -7.37 -15.10
CA HIS A 28 -10.75 -8.60 -14.75
C HIS A 28 -9.60 -8.27 -13.79
N PRO A 29 -9.90 -8.18 -12.48
CA PRO A 29 -8.88 -7.87 -11.49
C PRO A 29 -7.90 -9.04 -11.35
N ASP A 30 -6.60 -8.75 -11.39
CA ASP A 30 -5.59 -9.74 -11.03
C ASP A 30 -5.56 -9.92 -9.51
N THR A 31 -6.14 -11.02 -9.03
CA THR A 31 -6.29 -11.31 -7.60
C THR A 31 -4.95 -11.59 -6.90
N ASP A 32 -3.94 -12.12 -7.60
CA ASP A 32 -2.60 -12.33 -7.03
C ASP A 32 -1.89 -11.00 -6.85
N LEU A 33 -1.97 -10.13 -7.86
CA LEU A 33 -1.46 -8.76 -7.78
C LEU A 33 -2.14 -7.98 -6.64
N LEU A 34 -3.47 -8.07 -6.55
CA LEU A 34 -4.27 -7.44 -5.51
C LEU A 34 -3.87 -7.91 -4.11
N ALA A 35 -3.67 -9.23 -3.93
CA ALA A 35 -3.22 -9.79 -2.67
C ALA A 35 -1.81 -9.31 -2.29
N ARG A 36 -0.89 -9.24 -3.26
CA ARG A 36 0.46 -8.70 -3.06
C ARG A 36 0.43 -7.22 -2.66
N LEU A 37 -0.34 -6.40 -3.38
CA LEU A 37 -0.48 -4.98 -3.10
C LEU A 37 -1.10 -4.73 -1.72
N LYS A 38 -2.17 -5.45 -1.37
CA LYS A 38 -2.80 -5.37 -0.04
C LYS A 38 -1.82 -5.78 1.08
N LYS A 39 -1.02 -6.84 0.86
CA LYS A 39 0.02 -7.28 1.82
C LYS A 39 1.14 -6.25 1.96
N ALA A 40 1.57 -5.62 0.87
CA ALA A 40 2.55 -4.53 0.92
C ALA A 40 1.99 -3.30 1.68
N LYS A 41 0.73 -2.93 1.42
CA LYS A 41 0.05 -1.85 2.13
C LYS A 41 -0.03 -2.12 3.64
N LEU A 42 -0.32 -3.37 4.02
CA LEU A 42 -0.36 -3.80 5.42
C LEU A 42 1.00 -3.67 6.10
N LYS A 43 2.09 -4.12 5.45
CA LYS A 43 3.46 -3.98 5.98
C LYS A 43 3.84 -2.52 6.23
N ILE A 44 3.61 -1.64 5.24
CA ILE A 44 3.93 -0.22 5.38
C ILE A 44 3.10 0.41 6.50
N LYS A 45 1.83 0.03 6.65
CA LYS A 45 1.00 0.47 7.77
C LYS A 45 1.59 0.03 9.12
N ASP A 46 2.08 -1.20 9.21
CA ASP A 46 2.73 -1.74 10.40
C ASP A 46 4.03 -0.99 10.73
N GLU A 47 4.88 -0.77 9.73
CA GLU A 47 6.12 0.02 9.83
C GLU A 47 5.85 1.48 10.24
N MET A 48 4.75 2.09 9.77
CA MET A 48 4.35 3.44 10.18
C MET A 48 3.80 3.49 11.61
N VAL A 49 3.08 2.45 12.05
CA VAL A 49 2.51 2.37 13.40
C VAL A 49 3.58 2.01 14.43
N GLY A 50 4.71 1.42 14.01
CA GLY A 50 5.90 1.28 14.82
C GLY A 50 5.72 0.29 15.96
N HIS A 51 5.52 -0.99 15.61
CA HIS A 51 5.63 -2.09 16.56
C HIS A 51 7.09 -2.56 16.71
#